data_AF-A0A6M1U8E3-F1
#
_entry.id   AF-A0A6M1U8E3-F1
#
_cell.length_a   1.000
_cell.length_b   1.000
_cell.length_c   1.000
_cell.angle_alpha   90.00
_cell.angle_beta   90.00
_cell.angle_gamma   90.00
#
_symmetry.space_group_name_H-M   'P 1'
#
loop_
_entity.id
_entity.type
_entity.pdbx_description
1 polymer ?
#
loop_
_entity_poly.entity_id
_entity_poly.type
_entity_poly.pdbx_seq_one_letter_code
_entity_poly.pdbx_strand_id
1 'polypeptide(L)'
;MSTYTTTHLGLHTWAGTDQVSRLEFNENFAAIDAALGNYRRQIDVTSKDAKGIYTVVNYKRGDGTLYMKSTLSGGTSPNYTTDTWRFYDASGATVIKTITWTLTYDTDGNVIDAVPAVS
;
A
#
# COMPACT_ATOMS: atom_id res chain seq x y z
N MET A 1 -35.31 -14.40 12.64
CA MET A 1 -34.46 -15.07 11.62
C MET A 1 -33.16 -14.29 11.57
N SER A 2 -32.05 -14.91 11.99
CA SER A 2 -30.73 -14.29 11.90
C SER A 2 -30.30 -14.31 10.44
N THR A 3 -30.30 -13.16 9.78
CA THR A 3 -29.71 -13.00 8.46
C THR A 3 -28.19 -13.01 8.63
N TYR A 4 -27.61 -14.20 8.55
CA TYR A 4 -26.18 -14.34 8.35
C TYR A 4 -25.87 -13.84 6.95
N THR A 5 -25.49 -12.57 6.83
CA THR A 5 -24.93 -12.01 5.60
C THR A 5 -23.47 -12.48 5.51
N THR A 6 -23.27 -13.75 5.17
CA THR A 6 -21.93 -14.18 4.75
C THR A 6 -21.68 -13.53 3.40
N THR A 7 -20.89 -12.47 3.38
CA THR A 7 -20.28 -11.94 2.15
C THR A 7 -19.44 -13.06 1.55
N HIS A 8 -20.01 -13.83 0.62
CA HIS A 8 -19.26 -14.74 -0.22
C HIS A 8 -18.56 -13.88 -1.28
N LEU A 9 -17.47 -13.22 -0.87
CA LEU A 9 -16.58 -12.58 -1.84
C LEU A 9 -16.00 -13.71 -2.70
N GLY A 10 -16.45 -13.83 -3.95
CA GLY A 10 -15.89 -14.76 -4.94
C GLY A 10 -14.50 -14.36 -5.44
N LEU A 11 -13.79 -13.50 -4.70
CA LEU A 11 -12.39 -13.13 -4.91
C LEU A 11 -11.50 -14.23 -4.32
N HIS A 12 -11.63 -15.44 -4.84
CA HIS A 12 -10.79 -16.59 -4.52
C HIS A 12 -10.48 -17.37 -5.78
N THR A 13 -9.45 -18.21 -5.71
CA THR A 13 -9.12 -19.13 -6.80
C THR A 13 -10.28 -20.10 -7.01
N TRP A 14 -10.84 -20.13 -8.23
CA TRP A 14 -11.99 -20.96 -8.60
C TRP A 14 -11.82 -22.43 -8.17
N ALA A 15 -12.76 -22.92 -7.36
CA ALA A 15 -12.75 -24.25 -6.76
C ALA A 15 -13.55 -25.30 -7.55
N GLY A 16 -14.07 -24.96 -8.74
CA GLY A 16 -14.81 -25.91 -9.59
C GLY A 16 -16.27 -26.14 -9.20
N THR A 17 -16.61 -25.92 -7.92
CA THR A 17 -17.98 -26.05 -7.39
C THR A 17 -18.62 -24.71 -7.02
N ASP A 18 -17.92 -23.59 -7.25
CA ASP A 18 -18.41 -22.26 -6.94
C ASP A 18 -19.69 -21.96 -7.73
N GLN A 19 -20.76 -21.55 -7.04
CA GLN A 19 -21.97 -21.05 -7.68
C GLN A 19 -21.76 -19.57 -8.00
N VAL A 20 -21.91 -19.16 -9.26
CA VAL A 20 -21.76 -17.73 -9.65
C VAL A 20 -23.12 -17.06 -9.64
N SER A 21 -23.49 -16.41 -8.53
CA SER A 21 -24.66 -15.53 -8.54
C SER A 21 -24.30 -14.13 -9.07
N ARG A 22 -25.24 -13.47 -9.77
CA ARG A 22 -25.06 -12.07 -10.23
C ARG A 22 -24.85 -11.09 -9.06
N LEU A 23 -25.34 -11.42 -7.87
CA LEU A 23 -25.20 -10.60 -6.67
C LEU A 23 -23.75 -10.63 -6.17
N GLU A 24 -23.18 -11.81 -5.98
CA GLU A 24 -21.78 -11.98 -5.55
C GLU A 24 -20.80 -11.37 -6.56
N PHE A 25 -21.12 -11.46 -7.86
CA PHE A 25 -20.32 -10.79 -8.88
C PHE A 25 -20.31 -9.27 -8.69
N ASN A 26 -21.48 -8.65 -8.48
CA ASN A 26 -21.55 -7.20 -8.25
C ASN A 26 -20.86 -6.79 -6.95
N GLU A 27 -20.92 -7.62 -5.90
CA GLU A 27 -20.19 -7.39 -4.64
C GLU A 27 -18.67 -7.47 -4.85
N ASN A 28 -18.19 -8.42 -5.66
CA ASN A 28 -16.78 -8.49 -6.04
C ASN A 28 -16.34 -7.27 -6.85
N PHE A 29 -17.16 -6.81 -7.79
CA PHE A 29 -16.86 -5.60 -8.56
C PHE A 29 -16.81 -4.35 -7.68
N ALA A 30 -17.73 -4.22 -6.72
CA ALA A 30 -17.69 -3.14 -5.75
C ALA A 30 -16.45 -3.23 -4.84
N ALA A 31 -16.03 -4.43 -4.44
CA ALA A 31 -14.81 -4.63 -3.66
C ALA A 31 -13.54 -4.31 -4.47
N ILE A 32 -13.50 -4.70 -5.74
CA ILE A 32 -12.40 -4.35 -6.67
C ILE A 32 -12.38 -2.84 -6.90
N ASP A 33 -13.51 -2.21 -7.18
CA ASP A 33 -13.60 -0.76 -7.42
C ASP A 33 -13.23 0.05 -6.17
N ALA A 34 -13.68 -0.38 -4.98
CA ALA A 34 -13.26 0.21 -3.71
C ALA A 34 -11.75 0.00 -3.43
N ALA A 35 -11.19 -1.15 -3.80
CA ALA A 35 -9.77 -1.44 -3.63
C ALA A 35 -8.88 -0.67 -4.62
N LEU A 36 -9.37 -0.40 -5.84
CA LEU A 36 -8.68 0.34 -6.89
C LEU A 36 -8.94 1.85 -6.81
N GLY A 37 -10.00 2.27 -6.11
CA GLY A 37 -10.51 3.62 -6.10
C GLY A 37 -9.85 4.53 -5.06
N ASN A 38 -9.20 5.58 -5.56
CA ASN A 38 -8.97 6.84 -4.85
C ASN A 38 -7.87 6.84 -3.78
N TYR A 39 -6.74 6.18 -4.01
CA TYR A 39 -5.56 6.45 -3.19
C TYR A 39 -5.05 7.87 -3.45
N ARG A 40 -5.05 8.70 -2.41
CA ARG A 40 -4.46 10.04 -2.45
C ARG A 40 -3.07 10.02 -1.85
N ARG A 41 -2.08 10.49 -2.62
CA ARG A 41 -0.73 10.74 -2.12
C ARG A 41 -0.70 12.06 -1.33
N GLN A 42 -0.17 12.02 -0.12
CA GLN A 42 0.07 13.16 0.74
C GLN A 42 1.54 13.19 1.15
N ILE A 43 2.24 14.26 0.80
CA ILE A 43 3.61 14.50 1.26
C ILE A 43 3.58 14.98 2.71
N ASP A 44 4.42 14.40 3.56
CA ASP A 44 4.62 14.94 4.91
C ASP A 44 5.63 16.09 4.84
N VAL A 45 5.12 17.32 4.90
CA VAL A 45 5.92 18.53 4.78
C VAL A 45 6.93 18.73 5.91
N THR A 46 6.74 18.03 7.04
CA THR A 46 7.66 18.08 8.19
C THR A 46 8.88 17.18 8.00
N SER A 47 8.82 16.26 7.03
CA SER A 47 9.90 15.29 6.72
C SER A 47 10.98 15.83 5.78
N LYS A 48 10.95 17.14 5.49
CA LYS A 48 11.88 17.79 4.58
C LYS A 48 13.29 17.84 5.17
N ASP A 49 14.26 17.31 4.44
CA ASP A 49 15.65 17.34 4.87
C ASP A 49 16.38 18.65 4.49
N ALA A 50 17.66 18.75 4.84
CA ALA A 50 18.49 19.93 4.55
C ALA A 50 18.72 20.20 3.05
N LYS A 51 18.56 19.18 2.19
CA LYS A 51 18.64 19.32 0.73
C LYS A 51 17.28 19.58 0.09
N GLY A 52 16.22 19.65 0.90
CA GLY A 52 14.87 19.98 0.48
C GLY A 52 14.03 18.80 0.00
N ILE A 53 14.46 17.57 0.31
CA ILE A 53 13.77 16.33 -0.09
C ILE A 53 12.83 15.90 1.04
N TYR A 54 11.58 15.61 0.68
CA TYR A 54 10.61 15.05 1.62
C TYR A 54 10.82 13.54 1.72
N THR A 55 11.19 13.07 2.90
CA THR A 55 11.54 11.66 3.14
C THR A 55 10.33 10.79 3.44
N VAL A 56 9.16 11.37 3.69
CA VAL A 56 7.94 10.63 4.05
C VAL A 56 6.78 10.96 3.11
N VAL A 57 6.18 9.90 2.59
CA VAL A 57 4.98 9.96 1.75
C VAL A 57 3.90 9.06 2.33
N ASN A 58 2.72 9.63 2.58
CA ASN A 58 1.55 8.92 3.05
C ASN A 58 0.57 8.69 1.89
N TYR A 59 0.15 7.46 1.70
CA TYR A 59 -0.90 7.06 0.77
C TYR A 59 -2.17 6.82 1.57
N LYS A 60 -3.21 7.63 1.32
CA LYS A 60 -4.49 7.57 2.02
C LYS A 60 -5.55 6.95 1.12
N ARG A 61 -6.46 6.18 1.69
CA ARG A 61 -7.67 5.68 1.00
C ARG A 61 -8.61 6.84 0.67
N GLY A 62 -9.66 6.56 -0.11
CA GLY A 62 -10.69 7.54 -0.46
C GLY A 62 -11.40 8.15 0.75
N ASP A 63 -11.54 7.40 1.85
CA ASP A 63 -12.11 7.85 3.12
C ASP A 63 -11.12 8.69 3.98
N GLY A 64 -9.86 8.83 3.54
CA GLY A 64 -8.81 9.57 4.23
C GLY A 64 -7.98 8.77 5.24
N THR A 65 -8.33 7.50 5.52
CA THR A 65 -7.53 6.61 6.39
C THR A 65 -6.18 6.31 5.75
N LEU A 66 -5.15 6.05 6.58
CA LEU A 66 -3.81 5.73 6.10
C LEU A 66 -3.79 4.30 5.53
N TYR A 67 -3.44 4.16 4.26
CA TYR A 67 -3.26 2.86 3.61
C TYR A 67 -1.81 2.40 3.69
N MET A 68 -0.89 3.28 3.28
CA MET A 68 0.53 2.97 3.25
C MET A 68 1.35 4.21 3.60
N LYS A 69 2.45 4.03 4.32
CA LYS A 69 3.46 5.06 4.59
C LYS A 69 4.80 4.58 4.04
N SER A 70 5.37 5.36 3.12
CA SER A 70 6.74 5.22 2.63
C SER A 70 7.65 6.16 3.43
N THR A 71 8.84 5.70 3.76
CA THR A 71 9.83 6.45 4.53
C THR A 71 11.23 6.13 4.02
N LEU A 72 11.85 7.13 3.42
CA LEU A 72 13.25 7.09 2.98
C LEU A 72 14.18 7.26 4.18
N SER A 73 15.20 6.41 4.23
CA SER A 73 16.22 6.42 5.29
C SER A 73 17.53 5.80 4.81
N GLY A 74 18.54 5.83 5.68
CA GLY A 74 19.89 5.37 5.33
C GLY A 74 20.56 6.26 4.27
N GLY A 75 21.71 5.79 3.77
CA GLY A 75 22.46 6.49 2.74
C GLY A 75 22.87 7.92 3.11
N THR A 76 23.03 8.75 2.09
CA THR A 76 23.29 10.19 2.24
C THR A 76 22.48 10.93 1.21
N SER A 77 21.62 11.85 1.66
CA SER A 77 20.78 12.67 0.79
C SER A 77 21.60 13.26 -0.37
N PRO A 78 21.13 13.19 -1.62
CA PRO A 78 19.79 12.75 -2.04
C PRO A 78 19.62 11.23 -2.19
N ASN A 79 20.70 10.44 -2.05
CA ASN A 79 20.72 9.02 -2.36
C ASN A 79 20.48 8.19 -1.08
N TYR A 80 19.20 8.00 -0.74
CA TYR A 80 18.78 7.14 0.37
C TYR A 80 18.87 5.67 -0.03
N THR A 81 19.47 4.83 0.80
CA THR A 81 19.67 3.41 0.48
C THR A 81 18.49 2.54 0.89
N THR A 82 17.50 3.11 1.58
CA THR A 82 16.39 2.34 2.16
C THR A 82 15.05 3.07 2.03
N ASP A 83 14.04 2.38 1.50
CA ASP A 83 12.64 2.82 1.53
C ASP A 83 11.79 1.81 2.31
N THR A 84 11.20 2.22 3.42
CA THR A 84 10.34 1.35 4.23
C THR A 84 8.87 1.66 3.97
N TRP A 85 8.15 0.69 3.42
CA TRP A 85 6.71 0.73 3.20
C TRP A 85 6.01 0.00 4.34
N ARG A 86 5.19 0.74 5.10
CA ARG A 86 4.29 0.17 6.10
C ARG A 86 2.86 0.24 5.60
N PHE A 87 2.20 -0.91 5.50
CA PHE A 87 0.79 -1.01 5.14
C PHE A 87 -0.04 -1.14 6.41
N TYR A 88 -1.19 -0.47 6.40
CA TYR A 88 -2.07 -0.39 7.56
C TYR A 88 -3.39 -1.09 7.31
N ASP A 89 -4.03 -1.55 8.39
CA ASP A 89 -5.38 -2.09 8.39
C ASP A 89 -6.43 -1.08 7.89
N ALA A 90 -7.69 -1.51 7.79
CA ALA A 90 -8.78 -0.67 7.31
C ALA A 90 -9.02 0.57 8.19
N SER A 91 -8.69 0.51 9.48
CA SER A 91 -8.75 1.66 10.39
C SER A 91 -7.63 2.69 10.13
N GLY A 92 -6.54 2.26 9.50
CA GLY A 92 -5.35 3.07 9.25
C GLY A 92 -4.45 3.25 10.48
N ALA A 93 -4.65 2.45 11.54
CA ALA A 93 -3.93 2.57 12.80
C ALA A 93 -2.89 1.46 12.99
N THR A 94 -3.22 0.23 12.60
CA THR A 94 -2.36 -0.94 12.87
C THR A 94 -1.57 -1.31 11.62
N VAL A 95 -0.26 -1.46 11.75
CA VAL A 95 0.58 -1.98 10.65
C VAL A 95 0.31 -3.47 10.48
N ILE A 96 -0.08 -3.88 9.27
CA ILE A 96 -0.38 -5.27 8.92
C ILE A 96 0.70 -5.93 8.04
N LYS A 97 1.54 -5.12 7.41
CA LYS A 97 2.64 -5.59 6.56
C LYS A 97 3.71 -4.53 6.46
N THR A 98 4.97 -4.94 6.57
CA THR A 98 6.11 -4.08 6.27
C THR A 98 6.91 -4.64 5.11
N ILE A 99 7.30 -3.77 4.18
CA ILE A 99 8.24 -4.09 3.12
C ILE A 99 9.38 -3.09 3.21
N THR A 100 10.60 -3.59 3.33
CA THR A 100 11.80 -2.75 3.31
C THR A 100 12.51 -2.96 1.98
N TRP A 101 12.69 -1.88 1.23
CA TRP A 101 13.40 -1.87 -0.04
C TRP A 101 14.83 -1.38 0.18
N THR A 102 15.80 -2.14 -0.30
CA THR A 102 17.20 -1.73 -0.37
C THR A 102 17.47 -1.17 -1.77
N LEU A 103 17.86 0.10 -1.86
CA LEU A 103 18.11 0.82 -3.10
C LEU A 103 19.60 0.86 -3.43
N THR A 104 19.96 0.50 -4.65
CA THR A 104 21.32 0.57 -5.19
C THR A 104 21.38 1.63 -6.29
N TYR A 105 22.48 2.38 -6.34
CA TYR A 105 22.66 3.51 -7.25
C TYR A 105 23.86 3.31 -8.18
N ASP A 106 23.80 3.92 -9.37
CA ASP A 106 24.97 4.12 -10.23
C ASP A 106 25.85 5.29 -9.74
N THR A 107 26.92 5.58 -10.49
CA THR A 107 27.84 6.69 -10.19
C THR A 107 27.21 8.08 -10.35
N ASP A 108 26.12 8.19 -11.13
CA ASP A 108 25.40 9.44 -11.38
C ASP A 108 24.29 9.69 -10.35
N GLY A 109 24.04 8.72 -9.46
CA GLY A 109 23.01 8.80 -8.43
C GLY A 109 21.62 8.38 -8.89
N ASN A 110 21.50 7.60 -9.98
CA ASN A 110 20.25 6.99 -10.40
C ASN A 110 20.07 5.62 -9.74
N VAL A 111 18.84 5.29 -9.35
CA VAL A 111 18.52 3.95 -8.82
C VAL A 111 18.63 2.92 -9.94
N ILE A 112 19.47 1.90 -9.75
CA ILE A 112 19.67 0.80 -10.70
C ILE A 112 19.07 -0.52 -10.22
N ASP A 113 18.83 -0.67 -8.92
CA ASP A 113 18.19 -1.85 -8.34
C ASP A 113 17.43 -1.51 -7.05
N ALA A 114 16.36 -2.25 -6.79
CA ALA A 114 15.52 -2.11 -5.60
C ALA A 114 15.06 -3.49 -5.14
N VAL A 115 15.65 -3.97 -4.04
CA VAL A 115 15.40 -5.33 -3.54
C VAL A 115 14.43 -5.30 -2.35
N PRO A 116 13.24 -5.92 -2.43
CA PRO A 116 12.28 -5.95 -1.34
C PRO A 116 12.56 -7.10 -0.36
N ALA A 117 12.44 -6.80 0.94
CA ALA A 117 12.33 -7.78 2.02
C ALA A 117 10.99 -7.57 2.76
N VAL A 118 10.23 -8.65 2.92
CA VAL A 118 8.92 -8.62 3.60
C VAL A 118 9.07 -9.14 5.02
N SER A 119 8.49 -8.42 5.99
CA SER A 119 8.44 -8.79 7.41
C SER A 119 7.05 -8.54 7.99
#